data_AF-A0A1X7P925-F1
#
_entry.id   AF-A0A1X7P925-F1
#
_cell.length_a   1.000
_cell.length_b   1.000
_cell.length_c   1.000
_cell.angle_alpha   90.00
_cell.angle_beta   90.00
_cell.angle_gamma   90.00
#
_symmetry.space_group_name_H-M   'P 1'
#
loop_
_entity.id
_entity.type
_entity.pdbx_description
1 polymer ?
#
loop_
_entity_poly.entity_id
_entity_poly.type
_entity_poly.pdbx_seq_one_letter_code
_entity_poly.pdbx_strand_id
1 'polypeptide(L)'
;MSTDTAARPLPFLRGVRIVLELELAQRVRGTSSFVLLGLFFVLVGAVTGLLVVATGVLSGSGAVVGGWIFSVLVYFVLLLGSLVTPALSGTAVNGDRDAGTLATTQVTLVTTAQLVLGKFASAWLVALAFLVSTVPFLLIAVAVGGVSLVTASVSVLVLAVQLGVVAAVGVGLSGILDRPLMSVVTTYLVVAALSIGSLISFGLLTAVTTSTQRTVYSDSTEREGDDGYYCGDDYEMQVARPDYYWGLLALNPFVVLADAVPAEFGEYGQPNDLFGGISLLVRQAQIAPDLLIEVDCEDPINYPTSTSVDEVFDRTVPSWFVGLGLQLVLAVGLLLGAVRRTATPAARLPRGRRVA
;
A
#
# COMPACT_ATOMS: atom_id res chain seq x y z
N MET A 1 40.37 30.10 -35.27
CA MET A 1 39.43 29.01 -35.63
C MET A 1 39.01 28.33 -34.34
N SER A 2 37.91 28.80 -33.72
CA SER A 2 37.44 28.29 -32.43
C SER A 2 36.68 26.99 -32.67
N THR A 3 37.24 25.87 -32.22
CA THR A 3 36.53 24.61 -32.12
C THR A 3 35.50 24.74 -31.01
N ASP A 4 34.27 25.06 -31.39
CA ASP A 4 33.11 25.05 -30.53
C ASP A 4 32.87 23.59 -30.11
N THR A 5 33.43 23.21 -28.96
CA THR A 5 33.31 21.86 -28.43
C THR A 5 31.95 21.80 -27.74
N ALA A 6 30.89 21.68 -28.53
CA ALA A 6 29.55 21.49 -28.00
C ALA A 6 29.56 20.26 -27.09
N ALA A 7 29.48 20.50 -25.77
CA ALA A 7 29.50 19.44 -24.77
C ALA A 7 28.34 18.48 -25.07
N ARG A 8 28.65 17.22 -25.39
CA ARG A 8 27.62 16.21 -25.65
C ARG A 8 26.81 16.00 -24.36
N PRO A 9 25.48 16.01 -24.44
CA PRO A 9 24.65 15.70 -23.29
C PRO A 9 24.96 14.29 -22.79
N LEU A 10 25.03 14.13 -21.47
CA LEU A 10 25.26 12.82 -20.86
C LEU A 10 24.11 11.86 -21.22
N PRO A 11 24.41 10.59 -21.55
CA PRO A 11 23.38 9.57 -21.72
C PRO A 11 22.49 9.50 -20.48
N PHE A 12 21.17 9.37 -20.68
CA PHE A 12 20.18 9.52 -19.62
C PHE A 12 20.45 8.65 -18.39
N LEU A 13 20.67 7.36 -18.59
CA LEU A 13 20.96 6.40 -17.52
C LEU A 13 22.27 6.70 -16.80
N ARG A 14 23.27 7.26 -17.49
CA ARG A 14 24.55 7.62 -16.90
C ARG A 14 24.40 8.84 -15.98
N GLY A 15 23.61 9.83 -16.38
CA GLY A 15 23.29 10.98 -15.54
C GLY A 15 22.57 10.58 -14.25
N VAL A 16 21.52 9.75 -14.37
CA VAL A 16 20.78 9.21 -13.21
C VAL A 16 21.71 8.44 -12.27
N ARG A 17 22.57 7.57 -12.81
CA ARG A 17 23.52 6.78 -12.02
C ARG A 17 24.52 7.64 -11.25
N ILE A 18 25.06 8.70 -11.86
CA ILE A 18 26.00 9.60 -11.18
C ILE A 18 25.33 10.26 -9.97
N VAL A 19 24.11 10.78 -10.14
CA VAL A 19 23.35 11.39 -9.04
C VAL A 19 23.08 10.36 -7.95
N LEU A 20 22.67 9.15 -8.33
CA LEU A 20 22.43 8.04 -7.41
C LEU A 20 23.66 7.70 -6.57
N GLU A 21 24.82 7.51 -7.20
CA GLU A 21 26.08 7.17 -6.52
C GLU A 21 26.50 8.26 -5.53
N LEU A 22 26.36 9.53 -5.90
CA LEU A 22 26.67 10.67 -5.03
C LEU A 22 25.75 10.71 -3.80
N GLU A 23 24.44 10.58 -3.99
CA GLU A 23 23.45 10.58 -2.92
C GLU A 23 23.67 9.42 -1.93
N LEU A 24 23.90 8.21 -2.45
CA LEU A 24 24.19 7.05 -1.60
C LEU A 24 25.50 7.21 -0.84
N ALA A 25 26.55 7.72 -1.49
CA ALA A 25 27.84 7.96 -0.83
C ALA A 25 27.70 8.98 0.32
N GLN A 26 26.86 10.01 0.17
CA GLN A 26 26.58 10.95 1.25
C GLN A 26 25.83 10.29 2.41
N ARG A 27 24.81 9.46 2.12
CA ARG A 27 24.02 8.76 3.15
C ARG A 27 24.84 7.73 3.95
N VAL A 28 25.76 7.03 3.29
CA VAL A 28 26.67 6.05 3.92
C VAL A 28 27.72 6.73 4.80
N ARG A 29 28.08 7.99 4.53
CA ARG A 29 29.01 8.75 5.39
C ARG A 29 28.34 9.28 6.67
N GLY A 30 27.02 9.39 6.69
CA GLY A 30 26.25 9.86 7.85
C GLY A 30 26.02 8.75 8.87
N THR A 31 26.35 9.01 10.14
CA THR A 31 26.09 8.07 11.25
C THR A 31 24.59 7.88 11.51
N SER A 32 23.76 8.89 11.23
CA SER A 32 22.30 8.84 11.44
C SER A 32 21.62 7.72 10.64
N SER A 33 22.09 7.44 9.41
CA SER A 33 21.55 6.37 8.57
C SER A 33 21.72 4.99 9.22
N PHE A 34 22.88 4.73 9.83
CA PHE A 34 23.16 3.47 10.52
C PHE A 34 22.41 3.34 11.84
N VAL A 35 22.25 4.43 12.58
CA VAL A 35 21.44 4.45 13.81
C VAL A 35 19.98 4.13 13.49
N LEU A 36 19.43 4.75 12.45
CA LEU A 36 18.05 4.50 12.02
C LEU A 36 17.87 3.05 11.52
N LEU A 37 18.81 2.55 10.73
CA LEU A 37 18.80 1.15 10.26
C LEU A 37 18.89 0.16 11.43
N GLY A 38 19.75 0.42 12.42
CA GLY A 38 19.88 -0.38 13.62
C GLY A 38 18.62 -0.37 14.48
N LEU A 39 18.02 0.81 14.69
CA LEU A 39 16.75 0.94 15.41
C LEU A 39 15.63 0.15 14.72
N PHE A 40 15.52 0.27 13.39
CA PHE A 40 14.55 -0.46 12.60
C PHE A 40 14.75 -1.97 12.71
N PHE A 41 15.99 -2.45 12.58
CA PHE A 41 16.35 -3.86 12.76
C PHE A 41 15.96 -4.39 14.14
N VAL A 42 16.31 -3.66 15.21
CA VAL A 42 15.97 -4.04 16.59
C VAL A 42 14.46 -4.08 16.80
N LEU A 43 13.73 -3.11 16.28
CA LEU A 43 12.29 -2.99 16.46
C LEU A 43 11.55 -4.12 15.71
N VAL A 44 11.94 -4.45 14.48
CA VAL A 44 11.42 -5.60 13.74
C VAL A 44 11.77 -6.92 14.43
N GLY A 45 13.01 -7.06 14.93
CA GLY A 45 13.42 -8.25 15.67
C GLY A 45 12.66 -8.43 16.98
N ALA A 46 12.44 -7.35 17.73
CA ALA A 46 11.66 -7.35 18.96
C ALA A 46 10.21 -7.78 18.72
N VAL A 47 9.57 -7.25 17.67
CA VAL A 47 8.21 -7.65 17.29
C VAL A 47 8.15 -9.11 16.84
N THR A 48 9.13 -9.56 16.06
CA THR A 48 9.22 -10.97 15.65
C THR A 48 9.33 -11.90 16.87
N GLY A 49 10.20 -11.57 17.82
CA GLY A 49 10.34 -12.32 19.07
C GLY A 49 9.06 -12.30 19.90
N LEU A 50 8.40 -11.15 20.01
CA LEU A 50 7.12 -11.02 20.72
C LEU A 50 6.03 -11.88 20.09
N LEU A 51 5.92 -11.91 18.75
CA LEU A 51 4.95 -12.73 18.03
C LEU A 51 5.21 -14.23 18.25
N VAL A 52 6.47 -14.66 18.18
CA VAL A 52 6.85 -16.06 18.44
C VAL A 52 6.51 -16.49 19.87
N VAL A 53 6.72 -15.61 20.86
CA VAL A 53 6.36 -15.87 22.26
C VAL A 53 4.84 -15.85 22.46
N ALA A 54 4.15 -14.83 21.95
CA ALA A 54 2.72 -14.63 22.14
C ALA A 54 1.88 -15.77 21.54
N THR A 55 2.34 -16.37 20.45
CA THR A 55 1.65 -17.48 19.78
C THR A 55 1.93 -18.84 20.42
N GLY A 56 2.88 -18.94 21.36
CA GLY A 56 3.24 -20.20 22.01
C GLY A 56 3.74 -21.26 21.01
N VAL A 57 4.28 -20.83 19.87
CA VAL A 57 4.66 -21.77 18.80
C VAL A 57 5.79 -22.71 19.25
N LEU A 58 6.67 -22.21 20.13
CA LEU A 58 7.77 -22.97 20.74
C LEU A 58 7.30 -23.97 21.80
N SER A 59 6.09 -23.81 22.35
CA SER A 59 5.50 -24.73 23.33
C SER A 59 4.62 -25.82 22.73
N GLY A 60 4.53 -25.92 21.40
CA GLY A 60 3.77 -26.96 20.69
C GLY A 60 2.25 -26.75 20.68
N SER A 61 1.76 -25.63 21.22
CA SER A 61 0.34 -25.26 21.30
C SER A 61 -0.18 -24.46 20.10
N GLY A 62 0.69 -24.10 19.15
CA GLY A 62 0.45 -23.02 18.16
C GLY A 62 0.13 -23.45 16.72
N ALA A 63 -0.31 -24.69 16.47
CA ALA A 63 -0.43 -25.25 15.11
C ALA A 63 -1.39 -24.50 14.15
N VAL A 64 -2.24 -23.60 14.67
CA VAL A 64 -3.25 -22.85 13.88
C VAL A 64 -2.86 -21.37 13.66
N VAL A 65 -1.72 -20.89 14.19
CA VAL A 65 -1.39 -19.44 14.24
C VAL A 65 -0.19 -19.06 13.35
N GLY A 66 0.37 -20.00 12.59
CA GLY A 66 1.60 -19.79 11.82
C GLY A 66 1.54 -18.67 10.78
N GLY A 67 0.58 -18.72 9.85
CA GLY A 67 0.45 -17.73 8.76
C GLY A 67 0.20 -16.30 9.25
N TRP A 68 -0.41 -16.16 10.42
CA TRP A 68 -0.66 -14.87 11.07
C TRP A 68 0.64 -14.18 11.51
N ILE A 69 1.66 -14.92 11.97
CA ILE A 69 2.95 -14.33 12.38
C ILE A 69 3.61 -13.64 11.19
N PHE A 70 3.67 -14.32 10.05
CA PHE A 70 4.29 -13.78 8.84
C PHE A 70 3.54 -12.56 8.33
N SER A 71 2.22 -12.66 8.17
CA SER A 71 1.41 -11.57 7.63
C SER A 71 1.41 -10.34 8.54
N VAL A 72 1.32 -10.50 9.87
CA VAL A 72 1.49 -9.40 10.84
C VAL A 72 2.86 -8.74 10.69
N LEU A 73 3.93 -9.54 10.59
CA LEU A 73 5.29 -9.00 10.48
C LEU A 73 5.49 -8.21 9.18
N VAL A 74 4.98 -8.71 8.04
CA VAL A 74 5.04 -7.99 6.76
C VAL A 74 4.25 -6.68 6.84
N TYR A 75 3.05 -6.67 7.43
CA TYR A 75 2.30 -5.43 7.64
C TYR A 75 3.01 -4.45 8.57
N PHE A 76 3.66 -4.95 9.60
CA PHE A 76 4.47 -4.14 10.49
C PHE A 76 5.66 -3.50 9.76
N VAL A 77 6.33 -4.25 8.89
CA VAL A 77 7.41 -3.73 8.03
C VAL A 77 6.87 -2.68 7.05
N LEU A 78 5.69 -2.89 6.45
CA LEU A 78 5.04 -1.89 5.60
C LEU A 78 4.74 -0.61 6.39
N LEU A 79 4.16 -0.75 7.59
CA LEU A 79 3.84 0.36 8.48
C LEU A 79 5.10 1.17 8.80
N LEU A 80 6.13 0.51 9.32
CA LEU A 80 7.36 1.18 9.72
C LEU A 80 8.08 1.81 8.53
N GLY A 81 8.13 1.11 7.40
CA GLY A 81 8.69 1.63 6.15
C GLY A 81 7.92 2.83 5.62
N SER A 82 6.59 2.83 5.71
CA SER A 82 5.73 3.96 5.32
C SER A 82 5.90 5.19 6.23
N LEU A 83 6.34 5.00 7.47
CA LEU A 83 6.66 6.08 8.40
C LEU A 83 8.08 6.63 8.22
N VAL A 84 9.05 5.77 7.93
CA VAL A 84 10.45 6.17 7.76
C VAL A 84 10.70 6.83 6.41
N THR A 85 10.05 6.33 5.34
CA THR A 85 10.31 6.79 3.97
C THR A 85 10.01 8.28 3.75
N PRO A 86 8.90 8.87 4.24
CA PRO A 86 8.64 10.31 4.10
C PRO A 86 9.69 11.20 4.75
N ALA A 87 10.25 10.81 5.91
CA ALA A 87 11.33 11.57 6.55
C ALA A 87 12.62 11.57 5.71
N LEU A 88 12.89 10.47 4.99
CA LEU A 88 14.12 10.30 4.21
C LEU A 88 14.03 10.83 2.77
N SER A 89 12.81 10.97 2.24
CA SER A 89 12.52 11.34 0.85
C SER A 89 11.85 12.71 0.70
N GLY A 90 11.08 13.16 1.71
CA GLY A 90 10.31 14.41 1.68
C GLY A 90 11.16 15.67 1.66
N THR A 91 12.47 15.56 1.93
CA THR A 91 13.46 16.64 1.81
C THR A 91 14.41 16.45 0.64
N ALA A 92 14.22 15.45 -0.22
CA ALA A 92 15.20 15.08 -1.24
C ALA A 92 15.57 16.24 -2.17
N VAL A 93 14.58 16.97 -2.71
CA VAL A 93 14.86 18.11 -3.61
C VAL A 93 15.03 19.42 -2.83
N ASN A 94 14.19 19.67 -1.83
CA ASN A 94 14.27 20.91 -1.05
C ASN A 94 15.52 21.02 -0.18
N GLY A 95 16.08 19.91 0.29
CA GLY A 95 17.33 19.90 1.05
C GLY A 95 18.50 20.49 0.25
N ASP A 96 18.56 20.19 -1.05
CA ASP A 96 19.55 20.79 -1.95
C ASP A 96 19.29 22.28 -2.19
N ARG A 97 18.02 22.70 -2.22
CA ARG A 97 17.66 24.12 -2.35
C ARG A 97 18.12 24.90 -1.12
N ASP A 98 17.88 24.35 0.07
CA ASP A 98 18.24 24.98 1.34
C ASP A 98 19.75 25.00 1.57
N ALA A 99 20.49 24.00 1.08
CA ALA A 99 21.94 23.93 1.17
C ALA A 99 22.68 24.80 0.12
N GLY A 100 21.96 25.51 -0.77
CA GLY A 100 22.56 26.30 -1.86
C GLY A 100 23.20 25.46 -2.98
N THR A 101 23.11 24.13 -2.90
CA THR A 101 23.76 23.20 -3.84
C THR A 101 22.96 22.97 -5.11
N LEU A 102 21.69 23.40 -5.15
CA LEU A 102 20.85 23.22 -6.33
C LEU A 102 21.32 24.07 -7.52
N ALA A 103 21.81 25.29 -7.27
CA ALA A 103 22.32 26.16 -8.33
C ALA A 103 23.65 25.66 -8.91
N THR A 104 24.53 25.08 -8.08
CA THR A 104 25.82 24.55 -8.53
C THR A 104 25.68 23.20 -9.24
N THR A 105 24.71 22.37 -8.84
CA THR A 105 24.39 21.12 -9.55
C THR A 105 23.65 21.36 -10.87
N GLN A 106 22.84 22.42 -10.99
CA GLN A 106 22.19 22.83 -12.24
C GLN A 106 23.15 23.42 -13.29
N VAL A 107 24.40 23.73 -12.92
CA VAL A 107 25.47 24.14 -13.85
C VAL A 107 26.21 22.92 -14.42
N THR A 108 25.87 21.70 -13.97
CA THR A 108 26.39 20.45 -14.56
C THR A 108 25.60 20.01 -15.79
N LEU A 109 26.16 19.09 -16.59
CA LEU A 109 25.51 18.49 -17.77
C LEU A 109 24.29 17.59 -17.45
N VAL A 110 23.85 17.53 -16.19
CA VAL A 110 22.76 16.66 -15.73
C VAL A 110 21.42 17.37 -15.89
N THR A 111 20.47 16.72 -16.58
CA THR A 111 19.13 17.27 -16.78
C THR A 111 18.28 17.19 -15.51
N THR A 112 17.28 18.06 -15.40
CA THR A 112 16.32 18.06 -14.29
C THR A 112 15.64 16.70 -14.08
N ALA A 113 15.26 16.02 -15.16
CA ALA A 113 14.65 14.69 -15.09
C ALA A 113 15.63 13.63 -14.52
N GLN A 114 16.90 13.69 -14.93
CA GLN A 114 17.94 12.80 -14.39
C GLN A 114 18.17 13.04 -12.90
N LEU A 115 18.12 14.30 -12.44
CA LEU A 115 18.26 14.66 -11.03
C LEU A 115 17.12 14.11 -10.19
N VAL A 116 15.86 14.38 -10.57
CA VAL A 116 14.68 13.94 -9.81
C VAL A 116 14.60 12.41 -9.76
N LEU A 117 14.86 11.72 -10.89
CA LEU A 117 14.85 10.26 -10.92
C LEU A 117 16.03 9.64 -10.18
N GLY A 118 17.22 10.27 -10.19
CA GLY A 118 18.35 9.83 -9.37
C GLY A 118 18.05 9.92 -7.87
N LYS A 119 17.39 11.00 -7.42
CA LYS A 119 16.92 11.16 -6.04
C LYS A 119 15.83 10.16 -5.66
N PHE A 120 14.88 9.91 -6.56
CA PHE A 120 13.88 8.86 -6.38
C PHE A 120 14.53 7.48 -6.23
N ALA A 121 15.42 7.11 -7.15
CA ALA A 121 16.12 5.83 -7.10
C ALA A 121 16.95 5.68 -5.81
N SER A 122 17.60 6.76 -5.36
CA SER A 122 18.34 6.77 -4.09
C SER A 122 17.42 6.55 -2.89
N ALA A 123 16.32 7.29 -2.81
CA ALA A 123 15.32 7.13 -1.75
C ALA A 123 14.72 5.73 -1.73
N TRP A 124 14.43 5.17 -2.91
CA TRP A 124 13.90 3.81 -3.03
C TRP A 124 14.93 2.75 -2.62
N LEU A 125 16.20 2.86 -3.07
CA LEU A 125 17.27 1.95 -2.65
C LEU A 125 17.53 1.99 -1.15
N VAL A 126 17.43 3.17 -0.53
CA VAL A 126 17.52 3.30 0.94
C VAL A 126 16.37 2.54 1.60
N ALA A 127 15.12 2.73 1.14
CA ALA A 127 13.99 1.97 1.66
C ALA A 127 14.14 0.45 1.45
N LEU A 128 14.74 0.03 0.33
CA LEU A 128 15.08 -1.38 0.09
C LEU A 128 16.18 -1.88 1.03
N ALA A 129 17.15 -1.06 1.43
CA ALA A 129 18.13 -1.44 2.45
C ALA A 129 17.48 -1.70 3.82
N PHE A 130 16.46 -0.91 4.19
CA PHE A 130 15.63 -1.17 5.36
C PHE A 130 14.84 -2.48 5.22
N LEU A 131 14.26 -2.76 4.04
CA LEU A 131 13.59 -4.03 3.79
C LEU A 131 14.55 -5.23 3.84
N VAL A 132 15.75 -5.09 3.27
CA VAL A 132 16.78 -6.15 3.30
C VAL A 132 17.21 -6.45 4.74
N SER A 133 17.25 -5.45 5.62
CA SER A 133 17.60 -5.69 7.03
C SER A 133 16.55 -6.52 7.78
N THR A 134 15.30 -6.60 7.29
CA THR A 134 14.25 -7.44 7.90
C THR A 134 14.24 -8.88 7.42
N VAL A 135 14.95 -9.19 6.33
CA VAL A 135 15.03 -10.54 5.74
C VAL A 135 15.31 -11.64 6.77
N PRO A 136 16.28 -11.55 7.70
CA PRO A 136 16.49 -12.60 8.70
C PRO A 136 15.23 -12.87 9.55
N PHE A 137 14.47 -11.84 9.89
CA PHE A 137 13.24 -11.99 10.67
C PHE A 137 12.08 -12.52 9.83
N LEU A 138 11.98 -12.11 8.57
CA LEU A 138 11.02 -12.67 7.63
C LEU A 138 11.29 -14.17 7.39
N LEU A 139 12.54 -14.58 7.29
CA LEU A 139 12.92 -16.00 7.16
C LEU A 139 12.50 -16.81 8.39
N ILE A 140 12.68 -16.26 9.61
CA ILE A 140 12.19 -16.88 10.84
C ILE A 140 10.66 -16.99 10.79
N ALA A 141 9.96 -15.93 10.40
CA ALA A 141 8.50 -15.93 10.32
C ALA A 141 7.96 -16.88 9.25
N VAL A 142 8.64 -17.07 8.12
CA VAL A 142 8.29 -18.08 7.12
C VAL A 142 8.49 -19.49 7.68
N ALA A 143 9.64 -19.75 8.31
CA ALA A 143 9.96 -21.06 8.87
C ALA A 143 9.00 -21.47 10.00
N VAL A 144 8.64 -20.51 10.86
CA VAL A 144 7.67 -20.71 11.95
C VAL A 144 6.24 -20.74 11.42
N GLY A 145 5.94 -19.91 10.43
CA GLY A 145 4.60 -19.69 9.95
C GLY A 145 4.07 -20.74 8.97
N GLY A 146 4.96 -21.59 8.43
CA GLY A 146 4.59 -22.58 7.42
C GLY A 146 4.17 -21.95 6.08
N VAL A 147 4.54 -20.70 5.84
CA VAL A 147 4.11 -19.93 4.66
C VAL A 147 4.85 -20.42 3.41
N SER A 148 4.14 -20.55 2.30
CA SER A 148 4.74 -20.95 1.04
C SER A 148 5.77 -19.93 0.53
N LEU A 149 6.82 -20.40 -0.15
CA LEU A 149 7.88 -19.52 -0.67
C LEU A 149 7.33 -18.51 -1.69
N VAL A 150 6.28 -18.90 -2.42
CA VAL A 150 5.59 -18.02 -3.38
C VAL A 150 4.95 -16.85 -2.64
N THR A 151 4.11 -17.12 -1.63
CA THR A 151 3.47 -16.10 -0.77
C THR A 151 4.51 -15.16 -0.15
N ALA A 152 5.61 -15.71 0.36
CA ALA A 152 6.69 -14.90 0.92
C ALA A 152 7.41 -14.02 -0.11
N SER A 153 7.71 -14.56 -1.30
CA SER A 153 8.39 -13.81 -2.36
C SER A 153 7.52 -12.70 -2.95
N VAL A 154 6.22 -12.96 -3.15
CA VAL A 154 5.26 -11.98 -3.65
C VAL A 154 5.04 -10.87 -2.64
N SER A 155 4.90 -11.19 -1.34
CA SER A 155 4.71 -10.15 -0.32
C SER A 155 5.93 -9.23 -0.21
N VAL A 156 7.15 -9.76 -0.28
CA VAL A 156 8.39 -8.95 -0.30
C VAL A 156 8.47 -8.08 -1.55
N LEU A 157 8.08 -8.60 -2.72
CA LEU A 157 8.04 -7.84 -3.96
C LEU A 157 7.03 -6.67 -3.86
N VAL A 158 5.82 -6.94 -3.38
CA VAL A 158 4.78 -5.92 -3.23
C VAL A 158 5.18 -4.88 -2.18
N LEU A 159 5.79 -5.29 -1.06
CA LEU A 159 6.41 -4.37 -0.09
C LEU A 159 7.44 -3.45 -0.77
N ALA A 160 8.36 -4.00 -1.55
CA ALA A 160 9.38 -3.23 -2.27
C ALA A 160 8.75 -2.19 -3.21
N VAL A 161 7.69 -2.56 -3.92
CA VAL A 161 6.92 -1.65 -4.79
C VAL A 161 6.21 -0.58 -3.98
N GLN A 162 5.54 -0.93 -2.89
CA GLN A 162 4.84 0.03 -2.02
C GLN A 162 5.78 1.07 -1.39
N LEU A 163 6.97 0.63 -0.94
CA LEU A 163 8.01 1.56 -0.48
C LEU A 163 8.49 2.48 -1.61
N GLY A 164 8.55 1.98 -2.84
CA GLY A 164 8.81 2.77 -4.04
C GLY A 164 7.74 3.83 -4.29
N VAL A 165 6.46 3.48 -4.17
CA VAL A 165 5.34 4.44 -4.28
C VAL A 165 5.48 5.54 -3.23
N VAL A 166 5.70 5.19 -1.96
CA VAL A 166 5.87 6.17 -0.88
C VAL A 166 7.08 7.06 -1.12
N ALA A 167 8.21 6.49 -1.57
CA ALA A 167 9.40 7.26 -1.91
C ALA A 167 9.16 8.22 -3.08
N ALA A 168 8.41 7.80 -4.12
CA ALA A 168 8.05 8.64 -5.25
C ALA A 168 7.15 9.81 -4.84
N VAL A 169 6.16 9.56 -3.98
CA VAL A 169 5.29 10.61 -3.41
C VAL A 169 6.13 11.61 -2.62
N GLY A 170 7.03 11.15 -1.74
CA GLY A 170 7.90 12.02 -0.95
C GLY A 170 8.86 12.86 -1.79
N VAL A 171 9.56 12.24 -2.74
CA VAL A 171 10.46 12.96 -3.66
C VAL A 171 9.67 13.93 -4.54
N GLY A 172 8.53 13.51 -5.08
CA GLY A 172 7.65 14.35 -5.90
C GLY A 172 7.16 15.60 -5.16
N LEU A 173 6.62 15.42 -3.95
CA LEU A 173 6.19 16.54 -3.10
C LEU A 173 7.36 17.44 -2.69
N SER A 174 8.56 16.87 -2.45
CA SER A 174 9.76 17.66 -2.19
C SER A 174 10.19 18.53 -3.36
N GLY A 175 9.92 18.12 -4.59
CA GLY A 175 10.17 18.94 -5.77
C GLY A 175 9.12 20.01 -5.99
N ILE A 176 7.85 19.71 -5.66
CA ILE A 176 6.68 20.57 -5.87
C ILE A 176 6.52 21.63 -4.79
N LEU A 177 6.77 21.33 -3.52
CA LEU A 177 6.59 22.29 -2.43
C LEU A 177 7.91 23.03 -2.19
N ASP A 178 7.86 24.32 -1.86
CA ASP A 178 9.08 25.13 -1.69
C ASP A 178 9.67 25.06 -0.28
N ARG A 179 8.90 24.59 0.71
CA ARG A 179 9.31 24.53 2.12
C ARG A 179 9.52 23.07 2.54
N PRO A 180 10.71 22.68 3.04
CA PRO A 180 10.98 21.28 3.39
C PRO A 180 10.05 20.74 4.48
N LEU A 181 9.76 21.53 5.52
CA LEU A 181 8.84 21.11 6.58
C LEU A 181 7.45 20.80 6.03
N MET A 182 6.90 21.69 5.19
CA MET A 182 5.59 21.47 4.56
C MET A 182 5.60 20.26 3.63
N SER A 183 6.72 20.00 2.95
CA SER A 183 6.88 18.82 2.09
C SER A 183 6.80 17.52 2.89
N VAL A 184 7.55 17.42 3.98
CA VAL A 184 7.56 16.22 4.85
C VAL A 184 6.17 16.01 5.45
N VAL A 185 5.55 17.05 6.02
CA VAL A 185 4.21 16.96 6.61
C VAL A 185 3.16 16.57 5.58
N THR A 186 3.17 17.16 4.38
CA THR A 186 2.21 16.81 3.32
C THR A 186 2.42 15.37 2.85
N THR A 187 3.67 14.90 2.77
CA THR A 187 3.96 13.50 2.44
C THR A 187 3.35 12.56 3.49
N TYR A 188 3.52 12.86 4.78
CA TYR A 188 2.87 12.10 5.84
C TYR A 188 1.35 12.13 5.76
N LEU A 189 0.74 13.29 5.46
CA LEU A 189 -0.70 13.41 5.30
C LEU A 189 -1.22 12.60 4.11
N VAL A 190 -0.50 12.56 2.99
CA VAL A 190 -0.88 11.73 1.84
C VAL A 190 -0.78 10.24 2.17
N VAL A 191 0.31 9.81 2.82
CA VAL A 191 0.47 8.42 3.26
C VAL A 191 -0.63 8.04 4.26
N ALA A 192 -0.93 8.91 5.23
CA ALA A 192 -1.99 8.70 6.21
C ALA A 192 -3.38 8.69 5.57
N ALA A 193 -3.64 9.54 4.57
CA ALA A 193 -4.90 9.57 3.83
C ALA A 193 -5.10 8.28 3.01
N LEU A 194 -4.05 7.78 2.34
CA LEU A 194 -4.13 6.52 1.60
C LEU A 194 -4.29 5.31 2.52
N SER A 195 -3.67 5.31 3.70
CA SER A 195 -3.77 4.22 4.67
C SER A 195 -5.01 4.35 5.56
N ILE A 196 -4.93 5.16 6.62
CA ILE A 196 -6.02 5.27 7.60
C ILE A 196 -7.23 6.02 7.01
N GLY A 197 -7.00 7.08 6.24
CA GLY A 197 -8.07 7.91 5.69
C GLY A 197 -9.01 7.14 4.77
N SER A 198 -8.47 6.27 3.92
CA SER A 198 -9.26 5.44 3.00
C SER A 198 -10.19 4.47 3.74
N LEU A 199 -9.73 3.85 4.83
CA LEU A 199 -10.54 2.97 5.66
C LEU A 199 -11.66 3.74 6.37
N ILE A 200 -11.35 4.91 6.93
CA ILE A 200 -12.34 5.77 7.59
C ILE A 200 -13.40 6.22 6.59
N SER A 201 -12.98 6.71 5.42
CA SER A 201 -13.91 7.15 4.37
C SER A 201 -14.78 6.01 3.87
N PHE A 202 -14.21 4.82 3.65
CA PHE A 202 -14.97 3.62 3.27
C PHE A 202 -16.01 3.27 4.33
N GLY A 203 -15.62 3.19 5.59
CA GLY A 203 -16.53 2.83 6.69
C GLY A 203 -17.67 3.81 6.85
N LEU A 204 -17.39 5.13 6.81
CA LEU A 204 -18.41 6.17 6.94
C LEU A 204 -19.37 6.19 5.74
N LEU A 205 -18.87 6.08 4.51
CA LEU A 205 -19.71 6.11 3.31
C LEU A 205 -20.60 4.86 3.20
N THR A 206 -20.04 3.70 3.55
CA THR A 206 -20.78 2.43 3.60
C THR A 206 -21.85 2.46 4.68
N ALA A 207 -21.56 3.03 5.85
CA ALA A 207 -22.53 3.14 6.95
C ALA A 207 -23.71 4.06 6.63
N VAL A 208 -23.50 5.10 5.82
CA VAL A 208 -24.56 6.06 5.45
C VAL A 208 -25.35 5.62 4.22
N THR A 209 -24.76 4.81 3.35
CA THR A 209 -25.38 4.41 2.08
C THR A 209 -26.03 3.05 2.21
N THR A 210 -27.34 3.05 2.44
CA THR A 210 -28.14 1.82 2.52
C THR A 210 -29.12 1.69 1.36
N SER A 211 -29.58 0.48 1.10
CA SER A 211 -30.70 0.18 0.22
C SER A 211 -31.71 -0.68 0.96
N THR A 212 -32.99 -0.53 0.63
CA THR A 212 -34.03 -1.42 1.14
C THR A 212 -33.88 -2.78 0.47
N GLN A 213 -33.64 -3.81 1.28
CA GLN A 213 -33.74 -5.20 0.88
C GLN A 213 -35.10 -5.72 1.33
N ARG A 214 -35.82 -6.38 0.42
CA ARG A 214 -37.11 -7.00 0.69
C ARG A 214 -36.94 -8.52 0.68
N THR A 215 -37.37 -9.16 1.76
CA THR A 215 -37.50 -10.61 1.82
C THR A 215 -38.96 -10.97 1.58
N VAL A 216 -39.21 -11.84 0.60
CA VAL A 216 -40.55 -12.31 0.23
C VAL A 216 -40.63 -13.81 0.50
N TYR A 217 -41.64 -14.24 1.23
CA TYR A 217 -41.91 -15.65 1.46
C TYR A 217 -42.95 -16.14 0.45
N SER A 218 -42.58 -17.13 -0.37
CA SER A 218 -43.48 -17.74 -1.35
C SER A 218 -43.98 -19.08 -0.85
N ASP A 219 -45.29 -19.17 -0.62
CA ASP A 219 -45.99 -20.44 -0.40
C ASP A 219 -46.63 -20.89 -1.71
N SER A 220 -46.24 -22.06 -2.21
CA SER A 220 -46.71 -22.62 -3.48
C SER A 220 -48.00 -23.44 -3.34
N THR A 221 -48.54 -23.64 -2.12
CA THR A 221 -49.79 -24.41 -1.95
C THR A 221 -50.80 -23.75 -1.02
N GLU A 222 -51.97 -23.40 -1.55
CA GLU A 222 -53.22 -23.32 -0.76
C GLU A 222 -53.52 -24.72 -0.18
N ARG A 223 -52.83 -25.12 0.87
CA ARG A 223 -53.10 -26.40 1.54
C ARG A 223 -54.23 -26.18 2.53
N GLU A 224 -55.44 -26.40 2.04
CA GLU A 224 -56.66 -26.49 2.84
C GLU A 224 -56.56 -27.71 3.78
N GLY A 225 -56.06 -27.50 5.00
CA GLY A 225 -55.86 -28.55 5.99
C GLY A 225 -54.91 -28.14 7.11
N ASP A 226 -55.50 -27.90 8.28
CA ASP A 226 -54.97 -27.45 9.58
C ASP A 226 -53.74 -28.23 10.12
N ASP A 227 -52.57 -28.05 9.48
CA ASP A 227 -51.22 -28.24 10.06
C ASP A 227 -50.15 -27.54 9.18
N GLY A 228 -50.48 -26.37 8.63
CA GLY A 228 -49.59 -25.60 7.75
C GLY A 228 -48.37 -25.05 8.51
N TYR A 229 -47.17 -25.32 7.99
CA TYR A 229 -45.94 -24.70 8.49
C TYR A 229 -46.04 -23.18 8.28
N TYR A 230 -45.98 -22.38 9.34
CA TYR A 230 -45.99 -20.92 9.23
C TYR A 230 -44.71 -20.47 8.53
N CYS A 231 -44.84 -20.06 7.27
CA CYS A 231 -43.80 -19.34 6.57
C CYS A 231 -43.88 -17.88 6.99
N GLY A 232 -42.75 -17.28 7.38
CA GLY A 232 -42.72 -15.94 7.97
C GLY A 232 -43.39 -14.85 7.11
N ASP A 233 -43.64 -13.69 7.72
CA ASP A 233 -44.15 -12.55 6.98
C ASP A 233 -43.05 -11.86 6.16
N ASP A 234 -43.40 -11.32 4.99
CA ASP A 234 -42.56 -10.40 4.23
C ASP A 234 -42.04 -9.27 5.13
N TYR A 235 -40.75 -8.99 5.05
CA TYR A 235 -40.17 -7.87 5.77
C TYR A 235 -39.13 -7.14 4.93
N GLU A 236 -38.92 -5.87 5.28
CA GLU A 236 -37.92 -5.02 4.68
C GLU A 236 -36.87 -4.65 5.71
N MET A 237 -35.60 -4.66 5.30
CA MET A 237 -34.51 -4.14 6.11
C MET A 237 -33.56 -3.27 5.29
N GLN A 238 -32.82 -2.41 5.98
CA GLN A 238 -31.80 -1.57 5.36
C GLN A 238 -30.47 -2.33 5.33
N VAL A 239 -29.93 -2.57 4.14
CA VAL A 239 -28.62 -3.19 3.94
C VAL A 239 -27.63 -2.16 3.42
N ALA A 240 -26.38 -2.22 3.92
CA ALA A 240 -25.33 -1.31 3.50
C ALA A 240 -24.86 -1.61 2.05
N ARG A 241 -24.36 -0.59 1.35
CA ARG A 241 -23.87 -0.68 -0.04
C ARG A 241 -22.36 -0.45 -0.14
N PRO A 242 -21.53 -1.40 0.34
CA PRO A 242 -20.06 -1.29 0.24
C PRO A 242 -19.58 -1.33 -1.23
N ASP A 243 -20.38 -1.91 -2.12
CA ASP A 243 -20.13 -2.09 -3.56
C ASP A 243 -19.92 -0.78 -4.33
N TYR A 244 -20.38 0.36 -3.79
CA TYR A 244 -20.11 1.66 -4.39
C TYR A 244 -18.77 2.26 -3.99
N TYR A 245 -18.18 1.84 -2.87
CA TYR A 245 -17.04 2.52 -2.25
C TYR A 245 -15.80 1.65 -2.08
N TRP A 246 -15.83 0.39 -2.53
CA TRP A 246 -14.68 -0.53 -2.44
C TRP A 246 -13.39 0.04 -3.09
N GLY A 247 -13.51 0.96 -4.06
CA GLY A 247 -12.36 1.65 -4.65
C GLY A 247 -11.51 2.42 -3.63
N LEU A 248 -12.10 2.87 -2.52
CA LEU A 248 -11.36 3.45 -1.40
C LEU A 248 -10.48 2.41 -0.70
N LEU A 249 -10.99 1.19 -0.50
CA LEU A 249 -10.16 0.09 0.02
C LEU A 249 -9.03 -0.25 -0.93
N ALA A 250 -9.29 -0.27 -2.24
CA ALA A 250 -8.26 -0.54 -3.25
C ALA A 250 -7.11 0.50 -3.20
N LEU A 251 -7.37 1.77 -2.87
CA LEU A 251 -6.32 2.79 -2.71
C LEU A 251 -5.38 2.55 -1.52
N ASN A 252 -5.76 1.69 -0.58
CA ASN A 252 -5.01 1.46 0.64
C ASN A 252 -3.77 0.58 0.40
N PRO A 253 -2.55 1.02 0.76
CA PRO A 253 -1.33 0.25 0.50
C PRO A 253 -1.27 -1.11 1.24
N PHE A 254 -1.95 -1.22 2.39
CA PHE A 254 -2.07 -2.47 3.14
C PHE A 254 -3.07 -3.43 2.48
N VAL A 255 -4.15 -2.91 1.89
CA VAL A 255 -5.10 -3.72 1.10
C VAL A 255 -4.45 -4.20 -0.19
N VAL A 256 -3.72 -3.33 -0.90
CA VAL A 256 -2.96 -3.73 -2.10
C VAL A 256 -1.96 -4.84 -1.78
N LEU A 257 -1.26 -4.76 -0.65
CA LEU A 257 -0.39 -5.82 -0.19
C LEU A 257 -1.16 -7.12 0.09
N ALA A 258 -2.30 -7.04 0.80
CA ALA A 258 -3.12 -8.19 1.14
C ALA A 258 -3.58 -8.96 -0.10
N ASP A 259 -4.12 -8.22 -1.06
CA ASP A 259 -4.84 -8.78 -2.19
C ASP A 259 -3.92 -9.18 -3.35
N ALA A 260 -2.69 -8.67 -3.38
CA ALA A 260 -1.67 -9.10 -4.35
C ALA A 260 -0.98 -10.41 -3.95
N VAL A 261 -0.96 -10.73 -2.66
CA VAL A 261 -0.37 -11.96 -2.14
C VAL A 261 -1.35 -13.11 -2.38
N PRO A 262 -0.90 -14.28 -2.90
CA PRO A 262 -1.77 -15.44 -3.05
C PRO A 262 -2.45 -15.78 -1.73
N ALA A 263 -3.78 -15.74 -1.72
CA ALA A 263 -4.55 -16.05 -0.52
C ALA A 263 -4.57 -17.57 -0.28
N GLU A 264 -4.26 -17.97 0.95
CA GLU A 264 -4.31 -19.36 1.38
C GLU A 264 -5.51 -19.55 2.32
N PHE A 265 -6.45 -20.42 1.92
CA PHE A 265 -7.66 -20.74 2.68
C PHE A 265 -7.61 -22.18 3.18
N GLY A 266 -8.20 -22.42 4.36
CA GLY A 266 -8.36 -23.75 4.92
C GLY A 266 -9.52 -24.52 4.28
N GLU A 267 -9.74 -25.75 4.74
CA GLU A 267 -10.75 -26.69 4.20
C GLU A 267 -12.18 -26.12 4.17
N TYR A 268 -12.53 -25.24 5.12
CA TYR A 268 -13.86 -24.62 5.22
C TYR A 268 -13.89 -23.18 4.68
N GLY A 269 -12.90 -22.77 3.87
CA GLY A 269 -12.82 -21.42 3.31
C GLY A 269 -12.36 -20.34 4.30
N GLN A 270 -11.94 -20.72 5.52
CA GLN A 270 -11.39 -19.77 6.48
C GLN A 270 -9.99 -19.28 6.05
N PRO A 271 -9.65 -18.00 6.24
CA PRO A 271 -8.33 -17.50 5.90
C PRO A 271 -7.26 -18.04 6.85
N ASN A 272 -6.15 -18.53 6.30
CA ASN A 272 -5.02 -19.04 7.09
C ASN A 272 -4.07 -17.95 7.58
N ASP A 273 -4.20 -16.72 7.05
CA ASP A 273 -3.41 -15.55 7.42
C ASP A 273 -4.21 -14.24 7.27
N LEU A 274 -3.59 -13.11 7.64
CA LEU A 274 -4.22 -11.80 7.48
C LEU A 274 -4.37 -11.38 6.01
N PHE A 275 -3.53 -11.87 5.09
CA PHE A 275 -3.60 -11.48 3.68
C PHE A 275 -4.88 -12.02 3.06
N GLY A 276 -5.14 -13.32 3.20
CA GLY A 276 -6.36 -13.97 2.76
C GLY A 276 -7.60 -13.38 3.44
N GLY A 277 -7.51 -13.06 4.73
CA GLY A 277 -8.61 -12.44 5.46
C GLY A 277 -8.97 -11.05 4.91
N ILE A 278 -7.98 -10.18 4.72
CA ILE A 278 -8.21 -8.83 4.18
C ILE A 278 -8.61 -8.90 2.70
N SER A 279 -7.99 -9.76 1.90
CA SER A 279 -8.35 -9.97 0.49
C SER A 279 -9.81 -10.40 0.36
N LEU A 280 -10.23 -11.42 1.13
CA LEU A 280 -11.63 -11.89 1.14
C LEU A 280 -12.61 -10.77 1.52
N LEU A 281 -12.33 -10.01 2.58
CA LEU A 281 -13.18 -8.90 3.00
C LEU A 281 -13.33 -7.83 1.91
N VAL A 282 -12.22 -7.49 1.25
CA VAL A 282 -12.22 -6.48 0.18
C VAL A 282 -12.93 -7.01 -1.07
N ARG A 283 -12.82 -8.30 -1.39
CA ARG A 283 -13.56 -8.92 -2.50
C ARG A 283 -15.06 -8.96 -2.21
N GLN A 284 -15.46 -9.38 -1.01
CA GLN A 284 -16.86 -9.36 -0.60
C GLN A 284 -17.46 -7.95 -0.66
N ALA A 285 -16.68 -6.92 -0.30
CA ALA A 285 -17.13 -5.53 -0.40
C ALA A 285 -17.41 -5.06 -1.84
N GLN A 286 -16.95 -5.77 -2.88
CA GLN A 286 -17.27 -5.46 -4.28
C GLN A 286 -18.61 -6.03 -4.73
N ILE A 287 -19.12 -7.05 -4.02
CA ILE A 287 -20.35 -7.74 -4.39
C ILE A 287 -21.53 -6.92 -3.87
N ALA A 288 -22.42 -6.52 -4.78
CA ALA A 288 -23.64 -5.83 -4.39
C ALA A 288 -24.56 -6.80 -3.62
N PRO A 289 -25.19 -6.36 -2.52
CA PRO A 289 -26.14 -7.19 -1.80
C PRO A 289 -27.39 -7.42 -2.65
N ASP A 290 -27.98 -8.62 -2.55
CA ASP A 290 -29.26 -8.92 -3.18
C ASP A 290 -30.36 -8.06 -2.57
N LEU A 291 -31.15 -7.36 -3.38
CA LEU A 291 -32.20 -6.46 -2.87
C LEU A 291 -33.56 -7.15 -2.73
N LEU A 292 -33.70 -8.33 -3.33
CA LEU A 292 -34.87 -9.18 -3.23
C LEU A 292 -34.39 -10.58 -2.87
N ILE A 293 -34.84 -11.09 -1.72
CA ILE A 293 -34.62 -12.46 -1.31
C ILE A 293 -35.96 -13.16 -1.35
N GLU A 294 -36.10 -14.16 -2.23
CA GLU A 294 -37.27 -15.02 -2.28
C GLU A 294 -36.95 -16.29 -1.50
N VAL A 295 -37.78 -16.60 -0.50
CA VAL A 295 -37.65 -17.80 0.32
C VAL A 295 -38.82 -18.72 0.02
N ASP A 296 -38.52 -19.87 -0.56
CA ASP A 296 -39.50 -20.91 -0.82
C ASP A 296 -39.73 -21.74 0.44
N CYS A 297 -41.00 -21.81 0.86
CA CYS A 297 -41.42 -22.47 2.08
C CYS A 297 -41.49 -24.00 1.97
N GLU A 298 -41.53 -24.56 0.75
CA GLU A 298 -41.58 -26.01 0.53
C GLU A 298 -40.19 -26.67 0.61
N ASP A 299 -39.12 -25.91 0.34
CA ASP A 299 -37.75 -26.39 0.42
C ASP A 299 -36.96 -25.57 1.47
N PRO A 300 -36.99 -25.98 2.75
CA PRO A 300 -36.26 -25.27 3.82
C PRO A 300 -34.73 -25.32 3.66
N ILE A 301 -34.20 -26.02 2.63
CA ILE A 301 -32.78 -26.04 2.26
C ILE A 301 -32.46 -24.91 1.26
N ASN A 302 -33.47 -24.25 0.68
CA ASN A 302 -33.32 -23.16 -0.28
C ASN A 302 -32.99 -21.80 0.37
N TYR A 303 -32.17 -21.82 1.43
CA TYR A 303 -31.46 -20.62 1.85
C TYR A 303 -30.44 -20.27 0.77
N PRO A 304 -30.23 -18.97 0.43
CA PRO A 304 -29.19 -18.58 -0.49
C PRO A 304 -27.87 -19.21 -0.01
N THR A 305 -27.33 -20.12 -0.84
CA THR A 305 -26.12 -20.86 -0.51
C THR A 305 -25.03 -19.85 -0.19
N SER A 306 -24.33 -20.03 0.94
CA SER A 306 -23.20 -19.17 1.27
C SER A 306 -22.23 -19.16 0.09
N THR A 307 -21.99 -17.99 -0.49
CA THR A 307 -21.09 -17.83 -1.64
C THR A 307 -19.74 -18.41 -1.28
N SER A 308 -19.28 -19.39 -2.06
CA SER A 308 -17.98 -20.01 -1.79
C SER A 308 -16.86 -18.98 -1.98
N VAL A 309 -15.72 -19.19 -1.34
CA VAL A 309 -14.57 -18.29 -1.49
C VAL A 309 -14.14 -18.19 -2.95
N ASP A 310 -14.11 -19.32 -3.67
CA ASP A 310 -13.74 -19.35 -5.08
C ASP A 310 -14.71 -18.50 -5.92
N GLU A 311 -16.02 -18.61 -5.66
CA GLU A 311 -17.03 -17.81 -6.34
C GLU A 311 -16.89 -16.30 -6.07
N VAL A 312 -16.52 -15.91 -4.84
CA VAL A 312 -16.22 -14.51 -4.51
C VAL A 312 -15.04 -14.00 -5.33
N PHE A 313 -13.97 -14.78 -5.47
CA PHE A 313 -12.78 -14.36 -6.22
C PHE A 313 -13.04 -14.32 -7.74
N ASP A 314 -13.85 -15.24 -8.26
CA ASP A 314 -14.21 -15.31 -9.68
C ASP A 314 -15.14 -14.18 -10.12
N ARG A 315 -16.05 -13.73 -9.23
CA ARG A 315 -16.99 -12.64 -9.51
C ARG A 315 -16.41 -11.24 -9.32
N THR A 316 -15.20 -11.10 -8.76
CA THR A 316 -14.65 -9.81 -8.34
C THR A 316 -13.35 -9.46 -9.05
N VAL A 317 -13.00 -8.18 -9.01
CA VAL A 317 -11.78 -7.67 -9.65
C VAL A 317 -10.64 -7.64 -8.64
N PRO A 318 -9.40 -7.98 -9.04
CA PRO A 318 -8.23 -7.79 -8.20
C PRO A 318 -8.05 -6.35 -7.76
N SER A 319 -8.39 -6.08 -6.50
CA SER A 319 -8.33 -4.75 -5.89
C SER A 319 -6.90 -4.22 -5.85
N TRP A 320 -5.90 -5.11 -5.71
CA TRP A 320 -4.50 -4.72 -5.78
C TRP A 320 -4.11 -4.12 -7.13
N PHE A 321 -4.67 -4.62 -8.24
CA PHE A 321 -4.36 -4.15 -9.59
C PHE A 321 -4.88 -2.72 -9.79
N VAL A 322 -6.12 -2.48 -9.40
CA VAL A 322 -6.76 -1.15 -9.46
C VAL A 322 -6.05 -0.19 -8.51
N GLY A 323 -5.82 -0.63 -7.27
CA GLY A 323 -5.16 0.14 -6.22
C GLY A 323 -3.75 0.58 -6.57
N LEU A 324 -2.90 -0.37 -6.95
CA LEU A 324 -1.52 -0.11 -7.36
C LEU A 324 -1.50 0.79 -8.61
N GLY A 325 -2.39 0.56 -9.58
CA GLY A 325 -2.51 1.41 -10.76
C GLY A 325 -2.76 2.88 -10.41
N LEU A 326 -3.73 3.15 -9.53
CA LEU A 326 -4.04 4.51 -9.08
C LEU A 326 -2.90 5.13 -8.26
N GLN A 327 -2.26 4.35 -7.38
CA GLN A 327 -1.09 4.78 -6.62
C GLN A 327 0.09 5.15 -7.53
N LEU A 328 0.34 4.37 -8.58
CA LEU A 328 1.38 4.64 -9.57
C LEU A 328 1.06 5.90 -10.40
N VAL A 329 -0.20 6.10 -10.79
CA VAL A 329 -0.62 7.34 -11.47
C VAL A 329 -0.35 8.56 -10.58
N LEU A 330 -0.70 8.49 -9.29
CA LEU A 330 -0.38 9.54 -8.32
C LEU A 330 1.14 9.78 -8.20
N ALA A 331 1.91 8.72 -7.98
CA ALA A 331 3.36 8.77 -7.82
C ALA A 331 4.05 9.37 -9.05
N VAL A 332 3.72 8.88 -10.26
CA VAL A 332 4.26 9.39 -11.52
C VAL A 332 3.82 10.84 -11.75
N GLY A 333 2.57 11.19 -11.48
CA GLY A 333 2.06 12.54 -11.57
C GLY A 333 2.84 13.53 -10.70
N LEU A 334 3.14 13.14 -9.46
CA LEU A 334 3.94 13.94 -8.53
C LEU A 334 5.40 14.07 -8.97
N LEU A 335 6.03 12.99 -9.46
CA LEU A 335 7.39 13.05 -10.01
C LEU A 335 7.47 13.94 -11.26
N LEU A 336 6.51 13.85 -12.18
CA LEU A 336 6.43 14.73 -13.35
C LEU A 336 6.21 16.19 -12.94
N GLY A 337 5.37 16.43 -11.93
CA GLY A 337 5.18 17.75 -11.32
C GLY A 337 6.49 18.32 -10.74
N ALA A 338 7.25 17.50 -10.03
CA ALA A 338 8.57 17.86 -9.51
C ALA A 338 9.55 18.22 -10.64
N VAL A 339 9.63 17.41 -11.69
CA VAL A 339 10.48 17.69 -12.88
C VAL A 339 10.10 19.01 -13.53
N ARG A 340 8.81 19.26 -13.75
CA ARG A 340 8.34 20.52 -14.35
C ARG A 340 8.69 21.75 -13.50
N ARG A 341 8.51 21.67 -12.17
CA ARG A 341 8.82 22.78 -11.26
C ARG A 341 10.32 23.00 -11.06
N THR A 342 11.13 21.96 -11.15
CA THR A 342 12.60 22.06 -11.04
C THR A 342 13.26 22.50 -12.35
N ALA A 343 12.54 22.47 -13.47
CA ALA A 343 13.03 22.91 -14.78
C ALA A 343 12.96 24.43 -15.00
N THR A 344 12.30 25.20 -14.13
CA THR A 344 12.24 26.66 -14.29
C THR A 344 13.65 27.27 -14.23
N PRO A 345 14.08 28.00 -15.28
CA PRO A 345 15.45 28.53 -15.34
C PRO A 345 15.71 29.54 -14.23
N ALA A 346 16.90 29.46 -13.61
CA ALA A 346 17.40 30.43 -12.64
C ALA A 346 17.39 31.89 -13.16
N ALA A 347 17.28 32.10 -14.48
CA ALA A 347 17.20 33.41 -15.12
C ALA A 347 15.90 34.20 -14.82
N ARG A 348 14.85 33.56 -14.27
CA ARG A 348 13.58 34.23 -13.92
C ARG A 348 13.30 34.21 -12.42
N LEU A 349 14.30 34.48 -11.60
CA LEU A 349 14.06 34.72 -10.17
C LEU A 349 13.36 36.09 -9.99
N PRO A 350 12.18 36.14 -9.32
CA PRO A 350 11.61 37.40 -8.87
C PRO A 350 12.61 38.12 -7.95
N ARG A 351 12.75 39.43 -8.12
CA ARG A 351 13.64 40.29 -7.31
C ARG A 351 13.40 40.00 -5.81
N GLY A 352 14.43 39.51 -5.12
CA GLY A 352 14.40 39.29 -3.65
C GLY A 352 14.87 37.92 -3.15
N ARG A 353 15.07 36.92 -4.02
CA ARG A 353 15.68 35.64 -3.63
C ARG A 353 17.19 35.66 -3.82
N ARG A 354 17.95 35.74 -2.71
CA ARG A 354 19.40 35.53 -2.73
C ARG A 354 19.67 34.03 -2.88
N VAL A 355 20.43 33.67 -3.91
CA VAL A 355 21.08 32.36 -4.01
C VAL A 355 22.32 32.46 -3.13
N ALA A 356 22.40 31.61 -2.10
CA ALA A 356 23.63 31.36 -1.36
C ALA A 356 24.37 30.21 -2.04
#